data_AF-A0A239K3C9-F1
#
_entry.id   AF-A0A239K3C9-F1
#
_cell.length_a   1.000
_cell.length_b   1.000
_cell.length_c   1.000
_cell.angle_alpha   90.00
_cell.angle_beta   90.00
_cell.angle_gamma   90.00
#
_symmetry.space_group_name_H-M   'P 1'
#
loop_
_entity.id
_entity.type
_entity.pdbx_description
1 polymer ?
#
loop_
_entity_poly.entity_id
_entity_poly.type
_entity_poly.pdbx_seq_one_letter_code
_entity_poly.pdbx_strand_id
1 'polypeptide(L)' 'MTTPIPVIFIHGLWLHAASWEPWVKLFGEAGHAPLAPGWPGDPDTVEESQANPESIADHGIEDLTSSPV' A
#
# COMPACT_ATOMS: atom_id res chain seq x y z
N MET A 1 24.94 10.19 14.91
CA MET A 1 24.28 9.31 13.92
C MET A 1 23.17 10.12 13.27
N THR A 2 23.12 10.16 11.95
CA THR A 2 22.07 10.89 11.23
C THR A 2 20.80 10.06 11.25
N THR A 3 19.65 10.69 11.52
CA THR A 3 18.35 10.01 11.42
C THR A 3 18.08 9.65 9.96
N PRO A 4 17.77 8.38 9.63
CA PRO A 4 17.40 7.99 8.28
C PRO A 4 16.18 8.77 7.79
N ILE A 5 16.18 9.18 6.53
CA ILE A 5 15.06 9.90 5.93
C ILE A 5 13.90 8.92 5.69
N PRO A 6 12.69 9.16 6.21
CA PRO A 6 11.53 8.32 5.95
C PRO A 6 11.08 8.41 4.48
N VAL A 7 10.67 7.27 3.90
CA VAL A 7 10.10 7.20 2.55
C VAL A 7 8.84 6.33 2.61
N ILE A 8 7.69 6.87 2.21
CA ILE A 8 6.41 6.15 2.25
C ILE A 8 5.97 5.85 0.81
N PHE A 9 5.74 4.58 0.51
CA PHE A 9 5.17 4.14 -0.76
C PHE A 9 3.66 4.01 -0.62
N ILE A 10 2.93 4.67 -1.53
CA ILE A 10 1.46 4.65 -1.59
C ILE A 10 1.07 3.97 -2.89
N HIS A 11 0.35 2.86 -2.80
CA HIS A 11 -0.16 2.17 -3.99
C HIS A 11 -1.51 2.75 -4.42
N GLY A 12 -1.81 2.61 -5.72
CA GLY A 12 -3.12 2.97 -6.27
C GLY A 12 -4.16 1.90 -6.02
N LEU A 13 -5.41 2.21 -6.40
CA LEU A 13 -6.49 1.22 -6.43
C LEU A 13 -6.06 0.00 -7.26
N TRP A 14 -6.35 -1.19 -6.74
CA TRP A 14 -6.14 -2.50 -7.37
C TRP A 14 -4.70 -3.04 -7.36
N LEU A 15 -3.80 -2.39 -6.62
CA LEU A 15 -2.49 -2.95 -6.25
C LEU A 15 -2.47 -3.26 -4.75
N HIS A 16 -1.75 -4.30 -4.36
CA HIS A 16 -1.42 -4.58 -2.96
C HIS A 16 -0.11 -3.87 -2.58
N ALA A 17 0.02 -3.46 -1.31
CA ALA A 17 1.23 -2.82 -0.79
C ALA A 17 2.52 -3.60 -1.04
N ALA A 18 2.45 -4.94 -1.05
CA ALA A 18 3.57 -5.83 -1.36
C ALA A 18 4.21 -5.58 -2.75
N SER A 19 3.48 -4.95 -3.68
CA SER A 19 4.05 -4.53 -4.98
C SER A 19 5.28 -3.60 -4.83
N TRP A 20 5.42 -2.96 -3.67
CA TRP A 20 6.54 -2.09 -3.34
C TRP A 20 7.72 -2.79 -2.66
N GLU A 21 7.65 -4.09 -2.35
CA GLU A 21 8.74 -4.82 -1.67
C GLU A 21 10.13 -4.64 -2.30
N PRO A 22 10.30 -4.72 -3.64
CA PRO A 22 11.61 -4.49 -4.25
C PRO A 22 12.16 -3.08 -3.98
N TRP A 23 11.27 -2.09 -3.91
CA TRP A 23 11.62 -0.69 -3.68
C TRP A 23 11.92 -0.41 -2.20
N VAL A 24 11.15 -1.01 -1.29
CA VAL A 24 11.45 -0.98 0.16
C VAL A 24 12.85 -1.51 0.41
N LYS A 25 13.22 -2.65 -0.21
CA LYS A 25 14.57 -3.21 -0.09
C LYS A 25 15.64 -2.24 -0.63
N LEU A 26 15.46 -1.74 -1.86
CA LEU A 26 16.43 -0.84 -2.50
C LEU A 26 16.67 0.44 -1.67
N PHE A 27 15.61 1.05 -1.14
CA PHE A 27 15.72 2.27 -0.35
C PHE A 27 16.33 2.01 1.03
N GLY A 28 16.08 0.84 1.62
CA GLY A 28 16.76 0.40 2.84
C GLY A 28 18.26 0.24 2.63
N GLU A 29 18.67 -0.38 1.52
CA GLU A 29 20.09 -0.51 1.14
C GLU A 29 20.76 0.86 0.89
N ALA A 30 19.99 1.86 0.46
CA ALA A 30 20.45 3.23 0.28
C ALA A 30 20.47 4.07 1.58
N GLY A 31 20.08 3.51 2.73
CA GLY A 31 20.14 4.18 4.03
C GLY A 31 18.91 5.01 4.41
N HIS A 32 17.77 4.80 3.73
CA HIS A 32 16.49 5.40 4.09
C HIS A 32 15.73 4.56 5.14
N ALA A 33 14.63 5.09 5.65
CA ALA A 33 13.63 4.35 6.43
C ALA A 33 12.34 4.16 5.60
N PRO A 34 12.32 3.22 4.64
CA PRO A 34 11.16 3.01 3.77
C PRO A 34 10.03 2.23 4.46
N LEU A 35 8.79 2.56 4.12
CA LEU A 35 7.57 1.86 4.53
C LEU A 35 6.59 1.79 3.35
N ALA A 36 5.85 0.68 3.24
CA ALA A 36 4.77 0.50 2.27
C ALA A 36 3.55 -0.08 2.99
N PRO A 37 2.79 0.73 3.76
CA PRO A 37 1.59 0.26 4.42
C PRO A 37 0.47 -0.02 3.41
N GLY A 38 -0.38 -1.00 3.70
CA GLY A 38 -1.67 -1.18 3.02
C GLY A 38 -2.68 -0.11 3.41
N TRP A 39 -3.74 0.03 2.61
CA TRP A 39 -4.88 0.87 2.99
C TRP A 39 -5.68 0.21 4.12
N PRO A 40 -6.44 1.00 4.93
CA PRO A 40 -7.37 0.43 5.89
C PRO A 40 -8.36 -0.52 5.20
N GLY A 41 -8.38 -1.78 5.60
CA GLY A 41 -9.23 -2.82 4.99
C GLY A 41 -8.50 -3.72 3.98
N ASP A 42 -7.28 -3.36 3.57
CA ASP A 42 -6.45 -4.26 2.78
C ASP A 42 -6.02 -5.48 3.63
N PRO A 43 -6.02 -6.68 3.05
CA PRO A 43 -5.48 -7.86 3.70
C PRO A 43 -3.98 -7.69 3.99
N ASP A 44 -3.49 -8.31 5.07
CA ASP A 44 -2.08 -8.19 5.47
C ASP A 44 -1.15 -8.96 4.51
N THR A 45 -1.69 -9.88 3.71
CA THR A 45 -0.91 -10.78 2.84
C THR A 45 -1.45 -10.84 1.42
N VAL A 46 -0.56 -11.17 0.47
CA VAL A 46 -0.90 -11.36 -0.93
C VAL A 46 -1.82 -12.58 -1.12
N GLU A 47 -1.61 -13.64 -0.35
CA GLU A 47 -2.42 -14.85 -0.40
C GLU A 47 -3.87 -14.58 0.05
N GLU A 48 -4.05 -13.77 1.10
CA GLU A 48 -5.37 -13.37 1.57
C GLU A 48 -6.05 -12.39 0.60
N SER A 49 -5.26 -11.51 -0.04
CA SER A 49 -5.68 -10.64 -1.13
C SER A 49 -6.19 -11.40 -2.36
N GLN A 50 -5.54 -12.50 -2.71
CA GLN A 50 -5.95 -13.35 -3.83
C GLN A 50 -7.19 -14.19 -3.50
N ALA A 51 -7.36 -14.58 -2.23
CA ALA A 51 -8.52 -15.33 -1.76
C ALA A 51 -9.79 -14.48 -1.68
N ASN A 52 -9.66 -13.17 -1.41
CA ASN A 52 -10.76 -12.23 -1.31
C ASN A 52 -10.56 -11.02 -2.23
N PRO A 53 -10.59 -11.20 -3.56
CA PRO A 53 -10.31 -10.12 -4.52
C PRO A 53 -11.31 -8.96 -4.41
N GLU A 54 -12.52 -9.18 -3.88
CA GLU A 54 -13.47 -8.12 -3.53
C GLU A 54 -12.95 -7.13 -2.49
N SER A 55 -12.08 -7.53 -1.55
CA SER A 55 -11.51 -6.62 -0.53
C SER A 55 -10.62 -5.52 -1.13
N ILE A 56 -9.99 -5.80 -2.28
CA ILE A 56 -9.20 -4.84 -3.08
C ILE A 56 -10.08 -4.10 -4.11
N ALA A 57 -11.30 -4.61 -4.37
CA ALA A 57 -12.20 -4.14 -5.41
C ALA A 57 -13.43 -3.36 -4.92
N ASP A 58 -13.66 -3.24 -3.61
CA ASP A 58 -14.92 -2.70 -3.07
C ASP A 58 -15.03 -1.16 -3.07
N HIS A 59 -14.05 -0.43 -3.62
CA HIS A 59 -14.18 1.00 -3.86
C HIS A 59 -14.20 1.30 -5.37
N GLY A 60 -15.40 1.19 -5.94
CA GLY A 60 -15.70 1.76 -7.24
C GLY A 60 -15.63 3.30 -7.20
N ILE A 61 -15.46 3.94 -8.35
CA ILE A 61 -15.47 5.41 -8.50
C ILE A 61 -16.69 6.05 -7.80
N GLU A 62 -17.83 5.36 -7.78
CA GLU A 62 -19.09 5.78 -7.13
C GLU A 62 -18.94 6.03 -5.61
N ASP A 63 -18.07 5.27 -4.94
CA ASP A 63 -17.88 5.34 -3.49
C ASP A 63 -17.02 6.54 -3.08
N LEU A 64 -16.19 7.04 -4.01
CA LEU A 64 -15.38 8.26 -3.85
C LEU A 64 -16.17 9.54 -4.14
N THR A 65 -17.21 9.46 -4.97
CA THR A 65 -18.05 10.61 -5.36
C THR A 65 -19.29 10.76 -4.48
N SER A 66 -19.69 9.71 -3.76
CA SER A 66 -20.81 9.72 -2.82
C SER A 66 -20.42 10.33 -1.46
N SER A 67 -19.75 11.47 -1.47
CA SER A 67 -19.66 12.33 -0.28
C SER A 67 -20.94 13.18 -0.23
N PRO A 68 -21.80 13.05 0.80
CA PRO A 68 -22.86 14.02 0.99
C PRO A 68 -22.19 15.32 1.48
N VAL A 69 -22.01 16.25 0.56
CA VAL A 69 -21.82 17.67 0.90
C VAL A 69 -23.09 18.19 1.55
#